data_AF-A0A7V4Y2G0-F1
#
_entry.id   AF-A0A7V4Y2G0-F1
#
_cell.length_a   1.000
_cell.length_b   1.000
_cell.length_c   1.000
_cell.angle_alpha   90.00
_cell.angle_beta   90.00
_cell.angle_gamma   90.00
#
_symmetry.space_group_name_H-M   'P 1'
#
loop_
_entity.id
_entity.type
_entity.pdbx_description
1 polymer ?
#
loop_
_entity_poly.entity_id
_entity_poly.type
_entity_poly.pdbx_seq_one_letter_code
_entity_poly.pdbx_strand_id
1 'polypeptide(L)'
;MSMLDASEYLASERIREILNSVIATFITTGKPVGSRQVARQSREQLSPATVRNIMADLEELGYLYQPHASAGRIPTDKAYRFYVDNLMKRRDISPRDRDIIDRDLRLDDSAEHLMARTSQVLSKVSKNVGIVVSPPISRVALQYIHFVKLTDNRILVILVSRAGIVQNRIIHYNEEITQIELDRAAR
;
A
#
# COMPACT_ATOMS: atom_id res chain seq x y z
N MET A 1 -29.44 -10.87 -10.97
CA MET A 1 -29.32 -9.81 -9.93
C MET A 1 -28.60 -8.60 -10.52
N SER A 2 -29.19 -7.40 -10.48
CA SER A 2 -28.55 -6.18 -10.99
C SER A 2 -27.53 -5.61 -9.98
N MET A 3 -26.64 -4.68 -10.38
CA MET A 3 -25.71 -4.04 -9.43
C MET A 3 -26.41 -3.25 -8.32
N LEU A 4 -27.62 -2.72 -8.56
CA LEU A 4 -28.41 -1.98 -7.57
C LEU A 4 -28.89 -2.91 -6.43
N ASP A 5 -29.26 -4.14 -6.80
CA ASP A 5 -29.74 -5.19 -5.91
C ASP A 5 -28.66 -5.66 -4.91
N ALA A 6 -27.41 -5.74 -5.39
CA ALA A 6 -26.27 -6.10 -4.54
C ALA A 6 -25.98 -5.04 -3.46
N SER A 7 -26.10 -3.76 -3.80
CA SER A 7 -25.87 -2.66 -2.86
C SER A 7 -26.94 -2.61 -1.78
N GLU A 8 -28.21 -2.82 -2.16
CA GLU A 8 -29.33 -2.86 -1.22
C GLU A 8 -29.22 -4.06 -0.27
N TYR A 9 -28.89 -5.24 -0.80
CA TYR A 9 -28.66 -6.44 0.02
C TYR A 9 -27.53 -6.24 1.05
N LEU A 10 -26.43 -5.60 0.66
CA LEU A 10 -25.29 -5.30 1.54
C LEU A 10 -25.54 -4.11 2.48
N ALA A 11 -26.63 -3.35 2.31
CA ALA A 11 -27.01 -2.34 3.29
C ALA A 11 -27.41 -2.98 4.63
N SER A 12 -27.86 -4.24 4.61
CA SER A 12 -28.19 -5.01 5.80
C SER A 12 -26.97 -5.25 6.69
N GLU A 13 -27.08 -4.86 7.97
CA GLU A 13 -26.03 -5.08 8.97
C GLU A 13 -25.73 -6.57 9.18
N ARG A 14 -26.79 -7.40 9.21
CA ARG A 14 -26.68 -8.85 9.30
C ARG A 14 -25.82 -9.45 8.20
N ILE A 15 -26.10 -9.07 6.95
CA ILE A 15 -25.37 -9.59 5.79
C ILE A 15 -23.89 -9.18 5.86
N ARG A 16 -23.64 -7.92 6.24
CA ARG A 16 -22.28 -7.41 6.46
C ARG A 16 -21.56 -8.15 7.60
N GLU A 17 -22.25 -8.48 8.70
CA GLU A 17 -21.68 -9.26 9.81
C GLU A 17 -21.27 -10.67 9.35
N ILE A 18 -22.13 -11.35 8.59
CA ILE A 18 -21.82 -12.68 8.05
C ILE A 18 -20.63 -12.63 7.09
N LEU A 19 -20.63 -11.69 6.14
CA LEU A 19 -19.52 -11.51 5.21
C LEU A 19 -18.21 -11.20 5.96
N ASN A 20 -18.27 -10.30 6.94
CA ASN A 20 -17.14 -9.96 7.81
C ASN A 20 -16.60 -11.18 8.57
N SER A 21 -17.48 -12.00 9.16
CA SER A 21 -17.11 -13.20 9.90
C SER A 21 -16.42 -14.23 9.00
N VAL A 22 -16.92 -14.43 7.77
CA VAL A 22 -16.27 -15.30 6.77
C VAL A 22 -14.88 -14.79 6.42
N ILE A 23 -14.74 -13.50 6.09
CA ILE A 23 -13.47 -12.88 5.71
C ILE A 23 -12.45 -12.96 6.85
N ALA A 24 -12.82 -12.53 8.06
CA ALA A 24 -11.93 -12.55 9.22
C ALA A 24 -11.49 -13.97 9.59
N THR A 25 -12.40 -14.94 9.51
CA THR A 25 -12.08 -16.36 9.74
C THR A 25 -11.11 -16.88 8.69
N PHE A 26 -11.32 -16.56 7.41
CA PHE A 26 -10.43 -17.00 6.35
C PHE A 26 -9.04 -16.37 6.46
N ILE A 27 -8.94 -15.06 6.74
CA ILE A 27 -7.67 -14.36 6.99
C ILE A 27 -6.87 -15.03 8.11
N THR A 28 -7.55 -15.49 9.16
CA THR A 28 -6.89 -16.11 10.32
C THR A 28 -6.49 -17.57 10.07
N THR A 29 -7.27 -18.32 9.30
CA THR A 29 -7.13 -19.79 9.20
C THR A 29 -6.60 -20.29 7.87
N GLY A 30 -6.72 -19.52 6.80
CA GLY A 30 -6.42 -19.94 5.43
C GLY A 30 -7.30 -21.07 4.90
N LYS A 31 -8.42 -21.39 5.56
CA LYS A 31 -9.28 -22.55 5.25
C LYS A 31 -10.68 -22.11 4.82
N PRO A 32 -11.34 -22.83 3.89
CA PRO A 32 -12.73 -22.58 3.52
C PRO A 32 -13.64 -22.55 4.76
N VAL A 33 -14.51 -21.54 4.84
CA VAL A 33 -15.29 -21.26 6.05
C VAL A 33 -16.69 -21.86 5.92
N GLY A 34 -17.09 -22.67 6.89
CA GLY A 34 -18.42 -23.32 6.90
C GLY A 34 -19.47 -22.53 7.67
N SER A 35 -20.74 -22.65 7.27
CA SER A 35 -21.85 -21.92 7.90
C SER A 35 -22.03 -22.22 9.40
N ARG A 36 -21.73 -23.46 9.84
CA ARG A 36 -21.74 -23.82 11.29
C ARG A 36 -20.72 -23.03 12.10
N GLN A 37 -19.54 -22.75 11.53
CA GLN A 37 -18.50 -21.99 12.21
C GLN A 37 -18.91 -20.53 12.35
N VAL A 38 -19.42 -19.93 11.27
CA VAL A 38 -19.92 -18.54 11.26
C VAL A 38 -21.11 -18.39 12.20
N ALA A 39 -22.07 -19.32 12.18
CA ALA A 39 -23.24 -19.30 13.05
C ALA A 39 -22.88 -19.27 14.54
N ARG A 40 -21.83 -20.00 14.95
CA ARG A 40 -21.32 -20.00 16.34
C ARG A 40 -20.68 -18.66 16.76
N GLN A 41 -20.21 -17.87 15.80
CA GLN A 41 -19.56 -16.58 16.03
C GLN A 41 -20.50 -15.40 15.83
N SER A 42 -21.64 -15.62 15.19
CA SER A 42 -22.68 -14.61 14.90
C SER A 42 -23.35 -14.13 16.18
N ARG A 43 -23.48 -12.81 16.33
CA ARG A 43 -24.17 -12.21 17.49
C ARG A 43 -25.66 -12.48 17.50
N GLU A 44 -26.26 -12.55 16.32
CA GLU A 44 -27.69 -12.77 16.13
C GLU A 44 -28.18 -14.22 16.36
N GLN A 45 -27.33 -15.14 16.85
CA GLN A 45 -27.67 -16.56 17.09
C GLN A 45 -28.36 -17.26 15.89
N LEU A 46 -27.95 -16.90 14.68
CA LEU A 46 -28.55 -17.44 13.45
C LEU A 46 -28.29 -18.95 13.34
N SER A 47 -29.27 -19.67 12.78
CA SER A 47 -29.11 -21.09 12.51
C SER A 47 -28.05 -21.33 11.42
N PRO A 48 -27.30 -22.44 11.45
CA PRO A 48 -26.37 -22.80 10.38
C PRO A 48 -27.02 -22.90 8.98
N ALA A 49 -28.32 -23.16 8.90
CA ALA A 49 -29.07 -23.18 7.66
C ALA A 49 -29.29 -21.76 7.12
N THR A 50 -29.71 -20.82 7.98
CA THR A 50 -29.87 -19.40 7.63
C THR A 50 -28.55 -18.81 7.12
N VAL A 51 -27.45 -19.08 7.83
CA VAL A 51 -26.12 -18.60 7.42
C VAL A 51 -25.69 -19.24 6.10
N ARG A 52 -26.03 -20.51 5.85
CA ARG A 52 -25.73 -21.17 4.57
C ARG A 52 -26.44 -20.49 3.41
N ASN A 53 -27.69 -20.08 3.57
CA ASN A 53 -28.45 -19.36 2.54
C ASN A 53 -27.84 -17.99 2.26
N ILE A 54 -27.53 -17.20 3.28
CA ILE A 54 -26.84 -15.91 3.12
C ILE A 54 -25.50 -16.08 2.40
N MET A 55 -24.73 -17.12 2.74
CA MET A 55 -23.47 -17.44 2.08
C MET A 55 -23.63 -17.95 0.65
N ALA A 56 -24.81 -18.41 0.25
CA ALA A 56 -25.15 -18.75 -1.13
C ALA A 56 -25.48 -17.47 -1.91
N ASP A 57 -26.31 -16.59 -1.35
CA ASP A 57 -26.60 -15.28 -1.95
C ASP A 57 -25.31 -14.47 -2.18
N LEU A 58 -24.42 -14.43 -1.17
CA LEU A 58 -23.11 -13.77 -1.29
C LEU A 58 -22.19 -14.41 -2.35
N GLU A 59 -22.36 -15.70 -2.63
CA GLU A 59 -21.66 -16.37 -3.73
C GLU A 59 -22.25 -15.96 -5.09
N GLU A 60 -23.57 -15.95 -5.22
CA GLU A 60 -24.24 -15.48 -6.44
C GLU A 60 -23.90 -14.01 -6.75
N LEU A 61 -23.72 -13.20 -5.71
CA LEU A 61 -23.26 -11.81 -5.80
C LEU A 61 -21.75 -11.67 -6.06
N GLY A 62 -20.99 -12.78 -6.09
CA GLY A 62 -19.56 -12.81 -6.39
C GLY A 62 -18.63 -12.37 -5.26
N TYR A 63 -19.13 -12.27 -4.02
CA TYR A 63 -18.32 -11.97 -2.84
C TYR A 63 -17.65 -13.22 -2.29
N LEU A 64 -18.31 -14.37 -2.41
CA LEU A 64 -17.80 -15.64 -1.97
C LEU A 64 -17.72 -16.60 -3.17
N TYR A 65 -16.93 -17.65 -3.04
CA TYR A 65 -16.99 -18.80 -3.93
C TYR A 65 -16.74 -20.08 -3.16
N GLN A 66 -17.17 -21.22 -3.71
CA GLN A 66 -16.87 -22.53 -3.18
C GLN A 66 -15.96 -23.32 -4.11
N PRO A 67 -14.82 -23.81 -3.61
CA PRO A 67 -13.88 -24.58 -4.45
C PRO A 67 -14.44 -25.96 -4.83
N HIS A 68 -15.18 -26.63 -3.95
CA HIS A 68 -15.79 -27.94 -4.17
C HIS A 68 -17.14 -28.04 -3.45
N ALA A 69 -18.08 -28.83 -3.96
CA ALA A 69 -19.47 -28.89 -3.46
C ALA A 69 -19.65 -29.14 -1.95
N SER A 70 -18.69 -29.78 -1.28
CA SER A 70 -18.69 -30.04 0.17
C SER A 70 -17.85 -29.05 0.99
N ALA A 71 -17.06 -28.19 0.35
CA ALA A 71 -16.20 -27.22 1.02
C ALA A 71 -16.99 -26.02 1.56
N GLY A 72 -16.40 -25.32 2.51
CA GLY A 72 -16.89 -23.99 2.92
C GLY A 72 -16.74 -22.95 1.80
N ARG A 73 -17.04 -21.70 2.12
CA ARG A 73 -16.84 -20.56 1.21
C ARG A 73 -15.48 -19.91 1.44
N ILE A 74 -14.95 -19.33 0.37
CA ILE A 74 -13.72 -18.53 0.36
C ILE A 74 -14.07 -17.11 -0.13
N PRO A 75 -13.54 -16.04 0.49
CA PRO A 75 -13.70 -14.69 -0.02
C PRO A 75 -13.02 -14.48 -1.38
N THR A 76 -13.69 -13.75 -2.28
CA THR A 76 -13.09 -13.26 -3.52
C THR A 76 -12.39 -11.92 -3.32
N ASP A 77 -11.65 -11.45 -4.33
CA ASP A 77 -11.07 -10.10 -4.35
C ASP A 77 -12.13 -9.00 -4.14
N LYS A 78 -13.34 -9.22 -4.68
CA LYS A 78 -14.49 -8.32 -4.49
C LYS A 78 -14.87 -8.20 -3.01
N ALA A 79 -14.87 -9.32 -2.29
CA ALA A 79 -15.11 -9.32 -0.84
C ALA A 79 -14.01 -8.64 -0.06
N TYR A 80 -12.74 -8.86 -0.40
CA TYR A 80 -11.64 -8.15 0.26
C TYR A 80 -11.69 -6.65 0.02
N ARG A 81 -12.00 -6.22 -1.21
CA ARG A 81 -12.21 -4.80 -1.53
C ARG A 81 -13.31 -4.20 -0.66
N PHE A 82 -14.49 -4.81 -0.64
CA PHE A 82 -15.60 -4.35 0.18
C PHE A 82 -15.27 -4.33 1.68
N TYR A 83 -14.54 -5.33 2.16
CA TYR A 83 -14.08 -5.39 3.54
C TYR A 83 -13.19 -4.20 3.90
N VAL A 84 -12.18 -3.90 3.08
CA VAL A 84 -11.30 -2.74 3.30
C VAL A 84 -12.07 -1.43 3.28
N ASP A 85 -13.00 -1.28 2.33
CA ASP A 85 -13.71 -0.02 2.12
C ASP A 85 -14.82 0.23 3.17
N ASN A 86 -15.45 -0.82 3.72
CA ASN A 86 -16.69 -0.68 4.50
C ASN A 86 -16.72 -1.38 5.86
N LEU A 87 -15.91 -2.43 6.07
CA LEU A 87 -16.02 -3.30 7.27
C LEU A 87 -14.80 -3.20 8.18
N MET A 88 -13.62 -2.91 7.60
CA MET A 88 -12.37 -2.83 8.32
C MET A 88 -12.36 -1.59 9.20
N LYS A 89 -12.44 -1.79 10.52
CA LYS A 89 -12.22 -0.70 11.48
C LYS A 89 -10.74 -0.31 11.43
N ARG A 90 -10.45 0.98 11.31
CA ARG A 90 -9.08 1.49 11.50
C ARG A 90 -8.58 1.01 12.86
N ARG A 91 -7.46 0.29 12.84
CA ARG A 91 -6.71 -0.03 14.04
C ARG A 91 -5.58 0.97 14.16
N ASP A 92 -5.39 1.49 15.36
CA ASP A 92 -4.22 2.29 15.66
C ASP A 92 -2.96 1.41 15.60
N ILE A 93 -1.85 2.03 15.20
CA ILE A 93 -0.54 1.41 15.23
C ILE A 93 -0.19 1.12 16.69
N SER A 94 0.34 -0.07 16.97
CA SER A 94 0.70 -0.43 18.34
C SER A 94 1.79 0.53 18.88
N PRO A 95 1.84 0.82 20.19
CA PRO A 95 2.89 1.68 20.76
C PRO A 95 4.30 1.19 20.41
N ARG A 96 4.49 -0.14 20.39
CA ARG A 96 5.75 -0.76 19.98
C ARG A 96 6.11 -0.48 18.52
N ASP A 97 5.14 -0.60 17.62
CA ASP A 97 5.39 -0.35 16.20
C ASP A 97 5.64 1.14 15.94
N ARG A 98 4.94 2.03 16.66
CA ARG A 98 5.19 3.48 16.64
C ARG A 98 6.62 3.80 17.09
N ASP A 99 7.09 3.20 18.18
CA ASP A 99 8.48 3.36 18.66
C ASP A 99 9.53 2.83 17.68
N ILE A 100 9.20 1.85 16.84
CA ILE A 100 10.08 1.36 15.77
C ILE A 100 10.12 2.40 14.64
N ILE A 101 8.96 2.89 14.22
CA ILE A 101 8.83 3.89 13.15
C ILE A 101 9.59 5.16 13.53
N ASP A 102 9.34 5.71 14.71
CA ASP A 102 9.91 7.01 15.13
C ASP A 102 11.44 6.94 15.32
N ARG A 103 11.95 5.79 15.75
CA ARG A 103 13.40 5.56 15.95
C ARG A 103 14.14 5.38 14.64
N ASP A 104 13.56 4.60 13.73
CA ASP A 104 14.25 4.12 12.53
C ASP A 104 14.09 5.09 11.33
N LEU A 105 13.12 6.03 11.37
CA LEU A 105 12.87 7.03 10.32
C LEU A 105 13.30 8.46 10.74
N ARG A 106 14.59 8.65 11.03
CA ARG A 106 15.14 9.99 11.34
C ARG A 106 15.31 10.83 10.06
N LEU A 107 15.05 12.13 10.16
CA LEU A 107 14.97 13.06 9.01
C LEU A 107 16.31 13.53 8.45
N ASP A 108 17.44 13.22 9.09
CA ASP A 108 18.76 13.73 8.70
C ASP A 108 19.48 12.89 7.63
N ASP A 109 18.78 11.94 7.01
CA ASP A 109 19.33 11.06 5.97
C ASP A 109 19.12 11.59 4.56
N SER A 110 20.05 11.23 3.66
CA SER A 110 19.81 11.39 2.21
C SER A 110 18.50 10.68 1.80
N ALA A 111 17.85 11.18 0.74
CA ALA A 111 16.60 10.60 0.24
C ALA A 111 16.72 9.09 -0.07
N GLU A 112 17.86 8.64 -0.61
CA GLU A 112 18.10 7.22 -0.91
C GLU A 112 18.13 6.35 0.36
N HIS A 113 18.86 6.81 1.38
CA HIS A 113 18.92 6.15 2.68
C HIS A 113 17.55 6.12 3.37
N LEU A 114 16.80 7.23 3.33
CA LEU A 114 15.46 7.30 3.89
C LEU A 114 14.51 6.32 3.19
N MET A 115 14.55 6.23 1.86
CA MET A 115 13.75 5.26 1.11
C MET A 115 14.07 3.82 1.50
N ALA A 116 15.36 3.47 1.57
CA ALA A 116 15.81 2.13 1.96
C ALA A 116 15.33 1.77 3.38
N ARG A 117 15.52 2.65 4.36
CA ARG A 117 15.02 2.46 5.73
C ARG A 117 13.50 2.35 5.78
N THR A 118 12.79 3.21 5.06
CA THR A 118 11.32 3.18 5.01
C THR A 118 10.82 1.83 4.51
N SER A 119 11.45 1.26 3.48
CA SER A 119 11.13 -0.07 2.95
C SER A 119 11.32 -1.17 4.01
N GLN A 120 12.41 -1.10 4.78
CA GLN A 120 12.73 -2.04 5.85
C GLN A 120 11.78 -1.91 7.05
N VAL A 121 11.51 -0.69 7.50
CA VAL A 121 10.57 -0.41 8.61
C VAL A 121 9.16 -0.87 8.24
N LEU A 122 8.70 -0.55 7.03
CA LEU A 122 7.40 -0.99 6.54
C LEU A 122 7.31 -2.52 6.52
N SER A 123 8.36 -3.20 6.07
CA SER A 123 8.40 -4.66 6.06
C SER A 123 8.33 -5.24 7.48
N LYS A 124 9.11 -4.69 8.41
CA LYS A 124 9.18 -5.13 9.81
C LYS A 124 7.86 -4.95 10.55
N VAL A 125 7.22 -3.78 10.41
CA VAL A 125 5.96 -3.45 11.10
C VAL A 125 4.78 -4.21 10.49
N SER A 126 4.70 -4.27 9.16
CA SER A 126 3.59 -4.95 8.47
C SER A 126 3.73 -6.47 8.42
N LYS A 127 4.93 -7.01 8.69
CA LYS A 127 5.31 -8.41 8.45
C LYS A 127 5.09 -8.87 7.01
N ASN A 128 5.18 -7.93 6.06
CA ASN A 128 5.01 -8.17 4.63
C ASN A 128 6.19 -7.58 3.85
N VAL A 129 6.16 -7.69 2.52
CA VAL A 129 7.14 -7.01 1.67
C VAL A 129 6.87 -5.50 1.73
N GLY A 130 7.90 -4.72 2.11
CA GLY A 130 7.86 -3.27 2.03
C GLY A 130 8.47 -2.80 0.71
N ILE A 131 7.77 -1.94 -0.02
CA ILE A 131 8.26 -1.32 -1.26
C ILE A 131 8.04 0.19 -1.13
N VAL A 132 9.07 0.97 -1.45
CA VAL A 132 9.00 2.44 -1.51
C VAL A 132 9.39 2.86 -2.92
N VAL A 133 8.54 3.65 -3.55
CA VAL A 133 8.75 4.13 -4.91
C VAL A 133 8.96 5.63 -4.87
N SER A 134 10.09 6.10 -5.38
CA SER A 134 10.32 7.54 -5.58
C SER A 134 9.45 8.04 -6.73
N PRO A 135 8.89 9.25 -6.64
CA PRO A 135 8.24 9.87 -7.80
C PRO A 135 9.21 9.92 -9.00
N PRO A 136 8.72 9.74 -10.24
CA PRO A 136 9.57 9.74 -11.42
C PRO A 136 10.32 11.08 -11.56
N ILE A 137 11.64 11.02 -11.80
CA ILE A 137 12.52 12.19 -11.99
C ILE A 137 12.00 13.11 -13.10
N SER A 138 11.31 12.57 -14.11
CA SER A 138 10.69 13.35 -15.20
C SER A 138 9.60 14.31 -14.75
N ARG A 139 9.04 14.13 -13.54
CA ARG A 139 8.09 15.07 -12.91
C ARG A 139 8.73 15.97 -11.87
N VAL A 140 10.02 15.80 -11.61
CA VAL A 140 10.73 16.60 -10.63
C VAL A 140 11.20 17.87 -11.32
N ALA A 141 10.50 18.97 -11.06
CA ALA A 141 10.89 20.29 -11.57
C ALA A 141 12.29 20.64 -11.06
N LEU A 142 13.21 20.90 -11.98
CA LEU A 142 14.54 21.43 -11.66
C LEU A 142 14.37 22.83 -11.03
N GLN A 143 15.04 23.08 -9.92
CA GLN A 143 15.03 24.37 -9.25
C GLN A 143 16.17 25.25 -9.74
N TYR A 144 17.40 24.72 -9.75
CA TYR A 144 18.58 25.37 -10.30
C TYR A 144 19.68 24.35 -10.60
N ILE A 145 20.66 24.77 -11.40
CA ILE A 145 21.88 24.02 -11.70
C ILE A 145 23.05 24.84 -11.20
N HIS A 146 24.03 24.21 -10.55
CA HIS A 146 25.34 24.80 -10.29
C HIS A 146 26.42 24.04 -11.04
N PHE A 147 27.37 24.80 -11.57
CA PHE A 147 28.56 24.26 -12.21
C PHE A 147 29.78 24.66 -11.39
N VAL A 148 30.63 23.70 -11.07
CA VAL A 148 31.93 23.96 -10.45
C VAL A 148 33.00 23.47 -11.39
N LYS A 149 33.82 24.39 -11.91
CA LYS A 149 34.99 24.04 -12.72
C LYS A 149 35.98 23.27 -11.85
N LEU A 150 36.42 22.11 -12.35
CA LEU A 150 37.47 21.29 -11.76
C LEU A 150 38.73 21.36 -12.62
N THR A 151 39.82 20.78 -12.14
CA THR A 151 41.04 20.57 -12.95
C THR A 151 40.79 19.51 -14.03
N ASP A 152 41.69 19.46 -15.02
CA ASP A 152 41.71 18.43 -16.06
C ASP A 152 40.46 18.41 -16.94
N ASN A 153 39.99 19.61 -17.32
CA ASN A 153 38.88 19.73 -18.26
C ASN A 153 37.60 19.01 -17.77
N ARG A 154 37.32 19.13 -16.47
CA ARG A 154 36.13 18.58 -15.81
C ARG A 154 35.25 19.65 -15.20
N ILE A 155 33.94 19.42 -15.20
CA ILE A 155 32.96 20.26 -14.50
C ILE A 155 32.12 19.35 -13.62
N LEU A 156 31.98 19.71 -12.34
CA LEU A 156 30.96 19.14 -11.48
C LEU A 156 29.64 19.87 -11.72
N VAL A 157 28.67 19.15 -12.26
CA VAL A 157 27.29 19.59 -12.44
C VAL A 157 26.50 19.16 -11.21
N ILE A 158 25.93 20.12 -10.50
CA ILE A 158 25.07 19.92 -9.33
C ILE A 158 23.66 20.31 -9.75
N LEU A 159 22.77 19.34 -9.88
CA LEU A 159 21.37 19.55 -10.22
C LEU A 159 20.56 19.56 -8.92
N VAL A 160 19.86 20.66 -8.65
CA VAL A 160 18.98 20.76 -7.48
C VAL A 160 17.54 20.85 -7.95
N SER A 161 16.72 19.98 -7.40
CA SER A 161 15.32 19.87 -7.75
C SER A 161 14.43 20.56 -6.71
N ARG A 162 13.22 20.98 -7.09
CA ARG A 162 12.23 21.54 -6.14
C ARG A 162 11.79 20.54 -5.07
N ALA A 163 12.03 19.25 -5.29
CA ALA A 163 11.79 18.19 -4.32
C ALA A 163 12.99 17.96 -3.36
N GLY A 164 14.02 18.82 -3.40
CA GLY A 164 15.21 18.71 -2.55
C GLY A 164 16.19 17.61 -2.98
N ILE A 165 15.97 17.00 -4.15
CA ILE A 165 16.89 15.99 -4.70
C ILE A 165 18.10 16.71 -5.28
N VAL A 166 19.30 16.28 -4.87
CA VAL A 166 20.58 16.77 -5.39
C VAL A 166 21.26 15.66 -6.18
N GLN A 167 21.67 15.94 -7.42
CA GLN A 167 22.46 15.01 -8.24
C GLN A 167 23.77 15.64 -8.67
N ASN A 168 24.86 14.88 -8.51
CA ASN A 168 26.21 15.30 -8.85
C ASN A 168 26.71 14.51 -10.06
N ARG A 169 27.14 15.19 -11.12
CA ARG A 169 27.68 14.56 -12.32
C ARG A 169 28.93 15.26 -12.80
N ILE A 170 29.99 14.51 -13.02
CA ILE A 170 31.21 15.04 -13.65
C ILE A 170 31.05 14.92 -15.16
N ILE A 171 31.20 16.03 -15.87
CA ILE A 171 31.30 16.07 -17.32
C ILE A 171 32.71 16.47 -17.73
N HIS A 172 33.20 15.89 -18.82
CA HIS A 172 34.48 16.24 -19.43
C HIS A 172 34.20 17.15 -20.64
N TYR A 173 35.03 18.15 -20.84
CA TYR A 173 34.84 19.15 -21.90
C TYR A 173 36.18 19.45 -22.59
N ASN A 174 36.19 19.60 -23.91
CA ASN A 174 37.46 19.67 -24.67
C ASN A 174 37.92 21.11 -25.00
N GLU A 175 37.10 22.11 -24.71
CA GLU A 175 37.40 23.52 -24.98
C GLU A 175 37.76 24.25 -23.69
N GLU A 176 38.43 25.40 -23.73
CA GLU A 176 38.61 26.19 -22.50
C GLU A 176 37.31 26.92 -22.14
N ILE A 177 36.68 26.51 -21.03
CA ILE A 177 35.50 27.17 -20.47
C ILE A 177 35.89 27.80 -19.13
N THR A 178 35.54 29.06 -18.94
CA THR A 178 35.75 29.81 -17.70
C THR A 178 34.62 29.56 -16.70
N GLN A 179 34.88 29.75 -15.40
CA GLN A 179 33.83 29.67 -14.38
C GLN A 179 32.72 30.71 -14.64
N ILE A 180 33.06 31.87 -15.20
CA ILE A 180 32.09 32.94 -15.54
C ILE A 180 31.10 32.46 -16.61
N GLU A 181 31.54 31.71 -17.62
CA GLU A 181 30.66 31.15 -18.65
C GLU A 181 29.75 30.07 -18.08
N LEU A 182 30.26 29.25 -17.16
CA LEU A 182 29.48 28.25 -16.44
C LEU A 182 28.41 28.90 -15.55
N ASP A 183 28.78 29.95 -14.81
CA ASP A 183 27.85 30.70 -13.95
C ASP A 183 26.73 31.38 -14.76
N ARG A 184 27.03 31.78 -16.01
CA ARG A 184 26.00 32.29 -16.95
C ARG A 184 25.08 31.18 -17.44
N ALA A 185 25.61 29.99 -17.73
CA ALA A 185 24.83 28.85 -18.19
C ALA A 185 23.92 28.24 -17.11
N ALA A 186 24.23 28.49 -15.82
CA ALA A 186 23.44 28.06 -14.68
C ALA A 186 22.17 28.88 -14.40
N ARG A 187 22.00 30.04 -15.07
CA ARG A 187 20.90 30.98 -14.83
C ARG A 187 19.67 30.69 -15.67
#